data_AF-A0A7R9DTQ8-F1
#
_entry.id   AF-A0A7R9DTQ8-F1
#
_cell.length_a   1.000
_cell.length_b   1.000
_cell.length_c   1.000
_cell.angle_alpha   90.00
_cell.angle_beta   90.00
_cell.angle_gamma   90.00
#
_symmetry.space_group_name_H-M   'P 1'
#
loop_
_entity.id
_entity.type
_entity.pdbx_description
1 polymer ?
#
loop_
_entity_poly.entity_id
_entity_poly.type
_entity_poly.pdbx_seq_one_letter_code
_entity_poly.pdbx_strand_id
1 'polypeptide(L)'
;AALKKDDSLVNLGYSFLIAAQLGTDGTFAFDRIEDAIVQADEVDSRFLQFEGGLSITALLVNGAYQLAATVNKSPPITGDQAVKFANYFLSRRSVQTTKGAYSLLEVLGTLTKNKFHLPVSITLASQAAVSLEQPQVTVKVSDLLGQPLSAVPLTVTAESATRVGDDVVVLSKKKFEPVAKDTSLYTVNLMDTKPERGFYKLTVSAAVPKPDPRLVGNIGASLAVKVLSSVVVENVEVGTADADQTTQAKLAKVNYPSKLTSVVEADTLQKLITKFNLKDKGTGKLMTVHQAFVKLTHRETKAEIIFVADADSTKTYKLDVDIGAKASEFGHLSGQYSMELLVGDSVLSNSFSWHVADVVLKFPEYASTPTPSKDPYLYAPKPEIQHPHVADVVLKFPEYASTPTPSKDPYLYAPKPEIQHVFREPDSRPPVAVSNLFTGLLGVPLLLLFILWAKLGVNVSNFPLSLSAVGFHLGLGGIFGLFGVFLAPTEHVPDHEVSSGTWRRHLLVRQQAPSWYCAKKEAALDTNT
;
A
#
# COMPACT_ATOMS: atom_id res chain seq x y z
N ALA A 1 39.55 -6.23 45.07
CA ALA A 1 38.40 -6.68 45.88
C ALA A 1 37.05 -6.21 45.31
N ALA A 2 36.91 -4.96 44.85
CA ALA A 2 35.66 -4.46 44.23
C ALA A 2 35.31 -5.13 42.90
N LEU A 3 36.31 -5.40 42.03
CA LEU A 3 36.13 -6.09 40.74
C LEU A 3 35.69 -7.56 40.83
N LYS A 4 35.63 -8.15 42.03
CA LYS A 4 35.18 -9.54 42.24
C LYS A 4 33.69 -9.63 42.64
N LYS A 5 32.99 -8.50 42.77
CA LYS A 5 31.61 -8.44 43.28
C LYS A 5 30.54 -8.23 42.19
N ASP A 6 30.96 -7.85 40.99
CA ASP A 6 30.08 -7.55 39.85
C ASP A 6 30.80 -8.00 38.57
N ASP A 7 30.33 -9.09 37.96
CA ASP A 7 30.91 -9.65 36.74
C ASP A 7 30.13 -9.20 35.48
N SER A 8 29.41 -8.07 35.55
CA SER A 8 28.75 -7.51 34.37
C SER A 8 29.76 -7.16 33.27
N LEU A 9 29.36 -7.36 32.02
CA LEU A 9 30.14 -7.06 30.82
C LEU A 9 30.70 -5.62 30.80
N VAL A 10 29.92 -4.67 31.31
CA VAL A 10 30.32 -3.27 31.42
C VAL A 10 31.45 -3.09 32.44
N ASN A 11 31.33 -3.73 33.61
CA ASN A 11 32.34 -3.65 34.65
C ASN A 11 33.63 -4.33 34.21
N LEU A 12 33.56 -5.48 33.54
CA LEU A 12 34.72 -6.16 32.94
C LEU A 12 35.44 -5.26 31.92
N GLY A 13 34.69 -4.64 31.00
CA GLY A 13 35.25 -3.72 30.02
C GLY A 13 36.00 -2.53 30.65
N TYR A 14 35.41 -1.88 31.65
CA TYR A 14 36.11 -0.81 32.40
C TYR A 14 37.30 -1.32 33.21
N SER A 15 37.20 -2.53 33.78
CA SER A 15 38.29 -3.18 34.49
C SER A 15 39.51 -3.36 33.61
N PHE A 16 39.31 -3.80 32.36
CA PHE A 16 40.41 -3.99 31.41
C PHE A 16 41.09 -2.66 31.06
N LEU A 17 40.31 -1.61 30.80
CA LEU A 17 40.87 -0.29 30.52
C LEU A 17 41.64 0.29 31.71
N ILE A 18 41.08 0.21 32.92
CA ILE A 18 41.74 0.67 34.14
C ILE A 18 43.02 -0.14 34.36
N ALA A 19 42.96 -1.46 34.24
CA ALA A 19 44.13 -2.33 34.37
C ALA A 19 45.21 -1.99 33.32
N ALA A 20 44.82 -1.66 32.08
CA ALA A 20 45.77 -1.23 31.05
C ALA A 20 46.52 0.06 31.43
N GLN A 21 45.87 0.97 32.18
CA GLN A 21 46.51 2.20 32.69
C GLN A 21 47.43 1.95 33.89
N LEU A 22 47.24 0.86 34.62
CA LEU A 22 48.10 0.45 35.74
C LEU A 22 49.42 -0.21 35.29
N GLY A 23 49.66 -0.32 33.98
CA GLY A 23 50.88 -0.95 33.48
C GLY A 23 50.92 -2.44 33.79
N THR A 24 52.08 -2.95 34.21
CA THR A 24 52.27 -4.36 34.56
C THR A 24 51.45 -4.80 35.77
N ASP A 25 51.10 -3.87 36.67
CA ASP A 25 50.28 -4.16 37.84
C ASP A 25 48.84 -4.53 37.45
N GLY A 26 48.41 -4.21 36.23
CA GLY A 26 47.12 -4.61 35.66
C GLY A 26 46.99 -6.09 35.30
N THR A 27 48.07 -6.89 35.41
CA THR A 27 48.09 -8.29 34.99
C THR A 27 47.01 -9.16 35.66
N PHE A 28 46.57 -8.79 36.87
CA PHE A 28 45.49 -9.52 37.57
C PHE A 28 44.17 -9.59 36.80
N ALA A 29 43.92 -8.65 35.88
CA ALA A 29 42.70 -8.60 35.07
C ALA A 29 42.83 -9.36 33.74
N PHE A 30 44.02 -9.84 33.38
CA PHE A 30 44.27 -10.42 32.06
C PHE A 30 43.50 -11.73 31.85
N ASP A 31 43.52 -12.64 32.83
CA ASP A 31 42.86 -13.95 32.69
C ASP A 31 41.34 -13.81 32.61
N ARG A 32 40.78 -12.68 33.06
CA ARG A 32 39.36 -12.34 32.95
C ARG A 32 38.93 -11.97 31.53
N ILE A 33 39.86 -11.75 30.61
CA ILE A 33 39.52 -11.53 29.19
C ILE A 33 38.84 -12.78 28.63
N GLU A 34 39.32 -13.98 28.98
CA GLU A 34 38.72 -15.23 28.51
C GLU A 34 37.27 -15.37 29.03
N ASP A 35 37.05 -15.12 30.33
CA ASP A 35 35.72 -15.10 30.95
C ASP A 35 34.74 -14.18 30.19
N ALA A 36 35.23 -13.03 29.72
CA ALA A 36 34.42 -12.10 28.95
C ALA A 36 34.17 -12.63 27.53
N ILE A 37 35.19 -13.11 26.81
CA ILE A 37 35.08 -13.52 25.40
C ILE A 37 34.13 -14.72 25.22
N VAL A 38 34.06 -15.63 26.19
CA VAL A 38 33.12 -16.77 26.17
C VAL A 38 31.65 -16.33 26.24
N GLN A 39 31.36 -15.13 26.74
CA GLN A 39 30.01 -14.55 26.80
C GLN A 39 29.60 -13.84 25.50
N ALA A 40 30.43 -13.85 24.45
CA ALA A 40 30.09 -13.22 23.19
C ALA A 40 29.06 -14.06 22.41
N ASP A 41 28.02 -13.42 21.92
CA ASP A 41 27.01 -14.02 21.05
C ASP A 41 27.53 -14.10 19.61
N GLU A 42 27.45 -15.30 19.03
CA GLU A 42 27.70 -15.50 17.61
C GLU A 42 26.41 -15.33 16.80
N VAL A 43 26.47 -14.49 15.76
CA VAL A 43 25.34 -14.26 14.83
C VAL A 43 25.75 -14.63 13.42
N ASP A 44 24.96 -15.52 12.79
CA ASP A 44 25.12 -16.03 11.43
C ASP A 44 26.53 -16.55 11.08
N SER A 45 27.30 -16.96 12.08
CA SER A 45 28.73 -17.28 11.97
C SER A 45 29.60 -16.20 11.32
N ARG A 46 29.11 -14.95 11.32
CA ARG A 46 29.77 -13.79 10.71
C ARG A 46 30.17 -12.75 11.73
N PHE A 47 29.43 -12.66 12.83
CA PHE A 47 29.57 -11.61 13.83
C PHE A 47 29.74 -12.21 15.21
N LEU A 48 30.56 -11.54 16.02
CA LEU A 48 30.57 -11.70 17.47
C LEU A 48 30.19 -10.38 18.10
N GLN A 49 29.32 -10.43 19.09
CA GLN A 49 28.80 -9.26 19.78
C GLN A 49 28.53 -9.56 21.25
N PHE A 50 28.34 -8.51 22.03
CA PHE A 50 27.92 -8.61 23.42
C PHE A 50 26.54 -8.01 23.62
N GLU A 51 25.81 -8.51 24.62
CA GLU A 51 24.62 -7.85 25.14
C GLU A 51 24.95 -6.39 25.52
N GLY A 52 24.14 -5.44 25.05
CA GLY A 52 24.42 -4.00 25.15
C GLY A 52 24.99 -3.36 23.88
N GLY A 53 25.16 -4.13 22.80
CA GLY A 53 25.37 -3.60 21.45
C GLY A 53 26.73 -2.94 21.24
N LEU A 54 26.79 -1.92 20.37
CA LEU A 54 28.05 -1.37 19.86
C LEU A 54 28.98 -0.88 20.97
N SER A 55 28.44 -0.12 21.94
CA SER A 55 29.26 0.49 22.98
C SER A 55 29.89 -0.52 23.92
N ILE A 56 29.14 -1.54 24.37
CA ILE A 56 29.66 -2.56 25.27
C ILE A 56 30.63 -3.48 24.53
N THR A 57 30.30 -3.85 23.30
CA THR A 57 31.18 -4.66 22.47
C THR A 57 32.51 -3.95 22.18
N ALA A 58 32.46 -2.66 21.84
CA ALA A 58 33.65 -1.85 21.62
C ALA A 58 34.47 -1.70 22.91
N LEU A 59 33.82 -1.45 24.05
CA LEU A 59 34.48 -1.30 25.35
C LEU A 59 35.29 -2.55 25.74
N LEU A 60 34.68 -3.73 25.63
CA LEU A 60 35.31 -5.00 25.96
C LEU A 60 36.47 -5.33 25.04
N VAL A 61 36.25 -5.26 23.72
CA VAL A 61 37.27 -5.58 22.73
C VAL A 61 38.44 -4.59 22.84
N ASN A 62 38.16 -3.28 22.92
CA ASN A 62 39.20 -2.27 23.07
C ASN A 62 39.99 -2.48 24.38
N GLY A 63 39.30 -2.67 25.50
CA GLY A 63 39.93 -2.91 26.81
C GLY A 63 40.81 -4.17 26.82
N ALA A 64 40.31 -5.27 26.26
CA ALA A 64 41.06 -6.52 26.17
C ALA A 64 42.36 -6.36 25.36
N TYR A 65 42.30 -5.73 24.19
CA TYR A 65 43.49 -5.51 23.34
C TYR A 65 44.47 -4.50 23.95
N GLN A 66 43.97 -3.44 24.62
CA GLN A 66 44.84 -2.48 25.32
C GLN A 66 45.56 -3.15 26.50
N LEU A 67 44.84 -3.88 27.35
CA LEU A 67 45.42 -4.60 28.48
C LEU A 67 46.46 -5.61 28.00
N ALA A 68 46.12 -6.41 26.99
CA ALA A 68 47.02 -7.37 26.37
C ALA A 68 48.31 -6.71 25.84
N ALA A 69 48.18 -5.54 25.21
CA ALA A 69 49.32 -4.78 24.71
C ALA A 69 50.21 -4.26 25.86
N THR A 70 49.60 -3.79 26.95
CA THR A 70 50.30 -3.31 28.16
C THR A 70 51.08 -4.44 28.85
N VAL A 71 50.46 -5.60 29.04
CA VAL A 71 51.12 -6.75 29.72
C VAL A 71 51.95 -7.60 28.76
N ASN A 72 51.99 -7.24 27.48
CA ASN A 72 52.72 -7.92 26.41
C ASN A 72 52.40 -9.43 26.29
N LYS A 73 51.14 -9.81 26.50
CA LYS A 73 50.63 -11.18 26.39
C LYS A 73 49.49 -11.20 25.37
N SER A 74 49.49 -12.18 24.46
CA SER A 74 48.44 -12.29 23.43
C SER A 74 47.07 -12.48 24.07
N PRO A 75 46.05 -11.68 23.72
CA PRO A 75 44.72 -11.84 24.30
C PRO A 75 44.18 -13.23 23.96
N PRO A 76 43.37 -13.85 24.84
CA PRO A 76 42.69 -15.12 24.58
C PRO A 76 41.51 -14.91 23.59
N ILE A 77 41.85 -14.44 22.40
CA ILE A 77 40.93 -14.18 21.28
C ILE A 77 41.58 -14.82 20.06
N THR A 78 40.88 -15.67 19.33
CA THR A 78 41.41 -16.29 18.10
C THR A 78 41.35 -15.32 16.93
N GLY A 79 42.12 -15.60 15.87
CA GLY A 79 42.07 -14.82 14.64
C GLY A 79 40.67 -14.78 14.01
N ASP A 80 39.93 -15.90 14.04
CA ASP A 80 38.53 -15.96 13.56
C ASP A 80 37.61 -15.09 14.41
N GLN A 81 37.73 -15.15 15.74
CA GLN A 81 36.96 -14.28 16.64
C GLN A 81 37.25 -12.80 16.38
N ALA A 82 38.52 -12.43 16.16
CA ALA A 82 38.91 -11.07 15.81
C ALA A 82 38.26 -10.60 14.48
N VAL A 83 38.17 -11.48 13.48
CA VAL A 83 37.47 -11.21 12.21
C VAL A 83 35.97 -11.04 12.44
N LYS A 84 35.33 -11.90 13.24
CA LYS A 84 33.89 -11.79 13.55
C LYS A 84 33.55 -10.49 14.31
N PHE A 85 34.38 -10.06 15.25
CA PHE A 85 34.24 -8.74 15.89
C PHE A 85 34.46 -7.60 14.89
N ALA A 86 35.46 -7.69 14.02
CA ALA A 86 35.70 -6.68 12.99
C ALA A 86 34.50 -6.54 12.02
N ASN A 87 33.92 -7.66 11.58
CA ASN A 87 32.69 -7.68 10.77
C ASN A 87 31.52 -7.02 11.51
N TYR A 88 31.37 -7.28 12.80
CA TYR A 88 30.32 -6.68 13.62
C TYR A 88 30.45 -5.15 13.65
N PHE A 89 31.66 -4.62 13.87
CA PHE A 89 31.90 -3.18 13.86
C PHE A 89 31.71 -2.56 12.48
N LEU A 90 32.22 -3.21 11.42
CA LEU A 90 32.07 -2.75 10.04
C LEU A 90 30.63 -2.82 9.51
N SER A 91 29.75 -3.63 10.10
CA SER A 91 28.32 -3.63 9.79
C SER A 91 27.58 -2.38 10.33
N ARG A 92 28.17 -1.69 11.31
CA ARG A 92 27.56 -0.55 12.03
C ARG A 92 28.20 0.79 11.66
N ARG A 93 28.64 0.97 10.41
CA ARG A 93 29.26 2.22 9.92
C ARG A 93 28.38 3.47 10.09
N SER A 94 27.06 3.31 10.11
CA SER A 94 26.11 4.42 10.32
C SER A 94 25.73 4.53 11.79
N VAL A 95 26.52 5.28 12.56
CA VAL A 95 26.23 5.55 13.98
C VAL A 95 25.72 6.98 14.13
N GLN A 96 24.56 7.13 14.76
CA GLN A 96 23.87 8.42 14.89
C GLN A 96 24.24 9.19 16.17
N THR A 97 24.97 8.57 17.09
CA THR A 97 25.37 9.19 18.36
C THR A 97 26.87 9.43 18.41
N THR A 98 27.28 10.58 18.97
CA THR A 98 28.71 10.92 19.15
C THR A 98 29.45 9.87 19.97
N LYS A 99 28.83 9.36 21.05
CA LYS A 99 29.41 8.29 21.89
C LYS A 99 29.64 7.01 21.09
N GLY A 100 28.68 6.62 20.26
CA GLY A 100 28.81 5.41 19.44
C GLY A 100 29.85 5.58 18.33
N ALA A 101 29.92 6.76 17.70
CA ALA A 101 30.94 7.07 16.70
C ALA A 101 32.36 7.02 17.30
N TYR A 102 32.55 7.62 18.49
CA TYR A 102 33.80 7.50 19.24
C TYR A 102 34.15 6.04 19.54
N SER A 103 33.21 5.28 20.12
CA SER A 103 33.43 3.87 20.48
C SER A 103 33.82 3.03 19.26
N LEU A 104 33.16 3.26 18.11
CA LEU A 104 33.45 2.56 16.86
C LEU A 104 34.84 2.91 16.32
N LEU A 105 35.17 4.20 16.23
CA LEU A 105 36.47 4.64 15.70
C LEU A 105 37.63 4.20 16.59
N GLU A 106 37.44 4.25 17.91
CA GLU A 106 38.46 3.82 18.88
C GLU A 106 38.76 2.33 18.71
N VAL A 107 37.75 1.46 18.72
CA VAL A 107 37.96 0.01 18.60
C VAL A 107 38.52 -0.37 17.22
N LEU A 108 38.06 0.27 16.14
CA LEU A 108 38.62 0.05 14.80
C LEU A 108 40.09 0.50 14.73
N GLY A 109 40.43 1.61 15.37
CA GLY A 109 41.82 2.07 15.53
C GLY A 109 42.69 1.03 16.26
N THR A 110 42.21 0.50 17.39
CA THR A 110 42.91 -0.56 18.15
C THR A 110 43.08 -1.83 17.32
N LEU A 111 42.03 -2.30 16.64
CA LEU A 111 42.10 -3.49 15.78
C LEU A 111 42.99 -3.30 14.54
N THR A 112 43.20 -2.05 14.11
CA THR A 112 44.08 -1.70 12.98
C THR A 112 45.55 -1.58 13.38
N LYS A 113 45.84 -1.25 14.66
CA LYS A 113 47.20 -0.88 15.12
C LYS A 113 47.64 -1.62 16.39
N ASN A 114 47.39 -2.92 16.48
CA ASN A 114 47.84 -3.74 17.62
C ASN A 114 48.93 -4.77 17.24
N LYS A 115 49.44 -5.46 18.26
CA LYS A 115 50.55 -6.40 18.13
C LYS A 115 50.13 -7.85 17.86
N PHE A 116 48.83 -8.16 17.88
CA PHE A 116 48.34 -9.53 17.94
C PHE A 116 47.55 -9.94 16.70
N HIS A 117 46.42 -9.27 16.44
CA HIS A 117 45.54 -9.57 15.32
C HIS A 117 45.23 -8.30 14.55
N LEU A 118 45.48 -8.31 13.26
CA LEU A 118 45.25 -7.21 12.32
C LEU A 118 44.22 -7.70 11.29
N PRO A 119 42.91 -7.56 11.57
CA PRO A 119 41.88 -7.98 10.63
C PRO A 119 41.94 -7.19 9.33
N VAL A 120 41.89 -7.92 8.22
CA VAL A 120 41.94 -7.35 6.86
C VAL A 120 40.53 -7.23 6.29
N SER A 121 40.24 -6.08 5.69
CA SER A 121 39.01 -5.82 4.97
C SER A 121 39.21 -6.11 3.48
N ILE A 122 38.52 -7.13 2.97
CA ILE A 122 38.40 -7.41 1.53
C ILE A 122 36.96 -7.11 1.13
N THR A 123 36.76 -6.10 0.29
CA THR A 123 35.42 -5.62 -0.12
C THR A 123 35.34 -5.40 -1.62
N LEU A 124 34.14 -5.47 -2.19
CA LEU A 124 33.91 -5.06 -3.57
C LEU A 124 34.02 -3.54 -3.70
N ALA A 125 34.85 -3.08 -4.63
CA ALA A 125 35.01 -1.68 -5.00
C ALA A 125 34.24 -1.32 -6.29
N SER A 126 34.03 -2.30 -7.17
CA SER A 126 33.13 -2.17 -8.33
C SER A 126 31.69 -2.48 -7.94
N GLN A 127 30.77 -2.30 -8.88
CA GLN A 127 29.43 -2.89 -8.77
C GLN A 127 29.56 -4.41 -8.58
N ALA A 128 28.66 -4.99 -7.78
CA ALA A 128 28.59 -6.43 -7.54
C ALA A 128 28.03 -7.22 -8.73
N ALA A 129 28.05 -6.64 -9.92
CA ALA A 129 27.50 -7.21 -11.15
C ALA A 129 28.50 -7.05 -12.29
N VAL A 130 28.69 -8.11 -13.07
CA VAL A 130 29.50 -8.12 -14.30
C VAL A 130 28.65 -8.48 -15.50
N SER A 131 29.06 -8.01 -16.68
CA SER A 131 28.41 -8.25 -17.97
C SER A 131 29.47 -8.25 -19.08
N LEU A 132 29.07 -8.53 -20.33
CA LEU A 132 29.98 -8.42 -21.47
C LEU A 132 30.50 -6.98 -21.65
N GLU A 133 29.67 -5.99 -21.32
CA GLU A 133 30.00 -4.57 -21.39
C GLU A 133 30.86 -4.11 -20.19
N GLN A 134 30.69 -4.75 -19.03
CA GLN A 134 31.43 -4.46 -17.79
C GLN A 134 31.97 -5.76 -17.18
N PRO A 135 33.09 -6.29 -17.70
CA PRO A 135 33.54 -7.65 -17.37
C PRO A 135 34.40 -7.75 -16.10
N GLN A 136 34.79 -6.61 -15.53
CA GLN A 136 35.75 -6.53 -14.43
C GLN A 136 35.08 -6.52 -13.07
N VAL A 137 35.60 -7.34 -12.15
CA VAL A 137 35.34 -7.26 -10.72
C VAL A 137 36.54 -6.57 -10.07
N THR A 138 36.30 -5.46 -9.38
CA THR A 138 37.33 -4.77 -8.61
C THR A 138 37.10 -4.99 -7.13
N VAL A 139 38.14 -5.47 -6.45
CA VAL A 139 38.16 -5.63 -4.98
C VAL A 139 39.11 -4.60 -4.36
N LYS A 140 38.73 -4.09 -3.20
CA LYS A 140 39.58 -3.29 -2.32
C LYS A 140 40.07 -4.17 -1.18
N VAL A 141 41.39 -4.21 -0.99
CA VAL A 141 42.07 -4.87 0.12
C VAL A 141 42.73 -3.79 0.98
N SER A 142 42.24 -3.63 2.21
CA SER A 142 42.68 -2.57 3.12
C SER A 142 42.64 -3.02 4.58
N ASP A 143 43.15 -2.17 5.47
CA ASP A 143 42.82 -2.27 6.89
C ASP A 143 41.34 -1.89 7.14
N LEU A 144 40.92 -1.96 8.41
CA LEU A 144 39.55 -1.64 8.82
C LEU A 144 39.18 -0.15 8.68
N LEU A 145 40.18 0.72 8.57
CA LEU A 145 40.02 2.17 8.36
C LEU A 145 40.17 2.57 6.89
N GLY A 146 40.31 1.59 5.98
CA GLY A 146 40.36 1.80 4.54
C GLY A 146 41.74 2.17 3.98
N GLN A 147 42.80 2.09 4.78
CA GLN A 147 44.18 2.37 4.35
C GLN A 147 44.83 1.13 3.71
N PRO A 148 45.79 1.33 2.77
CA PRO A 148 46.54 0.22 2.19
C PRO A 148 47.35 -0.53 3.26
N LEU A 149 47.38 -1.87 3.17
CA LEU A 149 48.14 -2.73 4.09
C LEU A 149 49.66 -2.62 3.90
N SER A 150 50.11 -2.18 2.74
CA SER A 150 51.52 -2.12 2.33
C SER A 150 51.71 -1.02 1.28
N ALA A 151 52.91 -0.44 1.24
CA ALA A 151 53.32 0.50 0.21
C ALA A 151 53.55 -0.18 -1.16
N VAL A 152 53.83 -1.49 -1.15
CA VAL A 152 54.01 -2.33 -2.34
C VAL A 152 52.72 -3.12 -2.61
N PRO A 153 52.32 -3.32 -3.89
CA PRO A 153 51.15 -4.13 -4.23
C PRO A 153 51.19 -5.55 -3.62
N LEU A 154 50.02 -5.99 -3.17
CA LEU A 154 49.77 -7.31 -2.61
C LEU A 154 49.60 -8.34 -3.73
N THR A 155 49.77 -9.61 -3.41
CA THR A 155 49.34 -10.70 -4.28
C THR A 155 47.89 -11.05 -3.92
N VAL A 156 46.93 -10.66 -4.75
CA VAL A 156 45.51 -10.96 -4.56
C VAL A 156 45.09 -12.05 -5.54
N THR A 157 44.46 -13.10 -5.03
CA THR A 157 44.05 -14.29 -5.79
C THR A 157 42.57 -14.57 -5.58
N ALA A 158 41.83 -14.76 -6.67
CA ALA A 158 40.52 -15.40 -6.65
C ALA A 158 40.75 -16.91 -6.55
N GLU A 159 40.60 -17.45 -5.35
CA GLU A 159 40.75 -18.89 -5.08
C GLU A 159 39.69 -19.68 -5.85
N SER A 160 38.44 -19.21 -5.81
CA SER A 160 37.34 -19.76 -6.58
C SER A 160 36.31 -18.68 -6.93
N ALA A 161 35.62 -18.87 -8.06
CA ALA A 161 34.30 -18.29 -8.27
C ALA A 161 33.31 -19.45 -8.43
N THR A 162 32.42 -19.60 -7.46
CA THR A 162 31.48 -20.72 -7.37
C THR A 162 30.07 -20.23 -7.63
N ARG A 163 29.35 -20.86 -8.55
CA ARG A 163 27.94 -20.53 -8.82
C ARG A 163 27.07 -20.93 -7.65
N VAL A 164 26.20 -20.02 -7.23
CA VAL A 164 25.23 -20.26 -6.16
C VAL A 164 24.06 -21.07 -6.72
N GLY A 165 23.80 -22.23 -6.12
CA GLY A 165 22.67 -23.11 -6.46
C GLY A 165 23.10 -24.52 -6.84
N ASP A 166 24.25 -24.66 -7.52
CA ASP A 166 24.79 -25.97 -7.95
C ASP A 166 26.30 -26.13 -7.69
N ASP A 167 26.92 -25.15 -7.03
CA ASP A 167 28.32 -25.15 -6.61
C ASP A 167 29.36 -25.35 -7.74
N VAL A 168 28.98 -25.05 -8.98
CA VAL A 168 29.89 -25.14 -10.13
C VAL A 168 30.98 -24.07 -10.04
N VAL A 169 32.24 -24.48 -10.06
CA VAL A 169 33.39 -23.58 -10.04
C VAL A 169 33.74 -23.15 -11.47
N VAL A 170 33.61 -21.85 -11.76
CA VAL A 170 33.90 -21.28 -13.10
C VAL A 170 35.28 -20.64 -13.22
N LEU A 171 35.88 -20.29 -12.08
CA LEU A 171 37.21 -19.69 -11.97
C LEU A 171 37.94 -20.33 -10.81
N SER A 172 39.24 -20.63 -10.98
CA SER A 172 40.08 -21.20 -9.93
C SER A 172 41.48 -20.60 -9.99
N LYS A 173 42.00 -20.17 -8.85
CA LYS A 173 43.37 -19.63 -8.66
C LYS A 173 43.77 -18.54 -9.66
N LYS A 174 42.85 -17.63 -10.00
CA LYS A 174 43.12 -16.51 -10.90
C LYS A 174 43.67 -15.33 -10.11
N LYS A 175 44.83 -14.81 -10.52
CA LYS A 175 45.41 -13.61 -9.91
C LYS A 175 44.65 -12.36 -10.35
N PHE A 176 44.47 -11.41 -9.44
CA PHE A 176 44.01 -10.07 -9.76
C PHE A 176 45.20 -9.20 -10.19
N GLU A 177 44.92 -8.23 -11.05
CA GLU A 177 45.87 -7.21 -11.48
C GLU A 177 45.74 -5.95 -10.60
N PRO A 178 46.85 -5.37 -10.12
CA PRO A 178 46.81 -4.15 -9.32
C PRO A 178 46.42 -2.94 -10.18
N VAL A 179 45.62 -2.03 -9.60
CA VAL A 179 45.21 -0.79 -10.29
C VAL A 179 46.27 0.29 -10.07
N ALA A 180 46.85 0.82 -11.16
CA ALA A 180 48.01 1.72 -11.10
C ALA A 180 47.83 3.01 -10.26
N LYS A 181 46.59 3.46 -10.01
CA LYS A 181 46.28 4.68 -9.26
C LYS A 181 46.06 4.45 -7.75
N ASP A 182 45.83 3.21 -7.33
CA ASP A 182 45.48 2.88 -5.94
C ASP A 182 46.02 1.49 -5.56
N THR A 183 46.98 1.45 -4.63
CA THR A 183 47.65 0.22 -4.16
C THR A 183 46.73 -0.71 -3.38
N SER A 184 45.52 -0.26 -3.03
CA SER A 184 44.49 -1.07 -2.37
C SER A 184 43.51 -1.73 -3.34
N LEU A 185 43.51 -1.37 -4.64
CA LEU A 185 42.54 -1.85 -5.62
C LEU A 185 43.15 -2.89 -6.56
N TYR A 186 42.39 -3.96 -6.78
CA TYR A 186 42.77 -5.11 -7.59
C TYR A 186 41.61 -5.52 -8.49
N THR A 187 41.87 -5.78 -9.77
CA THR A 187 40.83 -6.11 -10.76
C THR A 187 41.03 -7.50 -11.37
N VAL A 188 39.94 -8.20 -11.63
CA VAL A 188 39.93 -9.47 -12.37
C VAL A 188 38.81 -9.45 -13.39
N ASN A 189 39.07 -9.97 -14.58
CA ASN A 189 38.03 -10.18 -15.58
C ASN A 189 37.35 -11.54 -15.32
N LEU A 190 36.10 -11.51 -14.84
CA LEU A 190 35.34 -12.72 -14.56
C LEU A 190 34.73 -13.32 -15.84
N MET A 191 34.47 -12.48 -16.85
CA MET A 191 33.84 -12.88 -18.11
C MET A 191 34.76 -13.67 -19.05
N ASP A 192 36.08 -13.66 -18.83
CA ASP A 192 37.05 -14.49 -19.59
C ASP A 192 36.72 -15.99 -19.53
N THR A 193 36.05 -16.42 -18.45
CA THR A 193 35.63 -17.81 -18.25
C THR A 193 34.30 -18.16 -18.93
N LYS A 194 33.65 -17.18 -19.58
CA LYS A 194 32.30 -17.27 -20.15
C LYS A 194 31.30 -17.90 -19.16
N PRO A 195 31.19 -17.37 -17.93
CA PRO A 195 30.29 -17.91 -16.93
C PRO A 195 28.85 -17.77 -17.39
N GLU A 196 27.99 -18.73 -17.03
CA GLU A 196 26.55 -18.57 -17.24
C GLU A 196 26.01 -17.47 -16.32
N ARG A 197 24.91 -16.83 -16.70
CA ARG A 197 24.26 -15.83 -15.84
C ARG A 197 23.87 -16.43 -14.50
N GLY A 198 23.91 -15.63 -13.44
CA GLY A 198 23.57 -16.12 -12.11
C GLY A 198 24.27 -15.38 -10.99
N PHE A 199 24.12 -15.91 -9.79
CA PHE A 199 24.81 -15.43 -8.59
C PHE A 199 26.03 -16.30 -8.33
N TYR A 200 27.12 -15.69 -7.89
CA TYR A 200 28.39 -16.32 -7.66
C TYR A 200 28.97 -15.90 -6.31
N LYS A 201 29.62 -16.83 -5.64
CA LYS A 201 30.46 -16.62 -4.47
C LYS A 201 31.91 -16.60 -4.91
N LEU A 202 32.53 -15.42 -4.87
CA LEU A 202 33.92 -15.19 -5.19
C LEU A 202 34.76 -15.28 -3.90
N THR A 203 35.61 -16.30 -3.81
CA THR A 203 36.52 -16.50 -2.68
C THR A 203 37.86 -15.83 -2.99
N VAL A 204 38.29 -14.88 -2.18
CA VAL A 204 39.47 -14.04 -2.42
C VAL A 204 40.46 -14.17 -1.26
N SER A 205 41.74 -14.33 -1.61
CA SER A 205 42.85 -14.28 -0.67
C SER A 205 43.83 -13.17 -1.06
N ALA A 206 44.43 -12.52 -0.07
CA ALA A 206 45.44 -11.49 -0.22
C ALA A 206 46.68 -11.85 0.60
N ALA A 207 47.84 -11.87 -0.05
CA ALA A 207 49.13 -12.11 0.56
C ALA A 207 50.01 -10.87 0.46
N VAL A 208 50.56 -10.44 1.60
CA VAL A 208 51.61 -9.41 1.68
C VAL A 208 52.96 -10.00 1.23
N PRO A 209 53.85 -9.21 0.59
CA PRO A 209 55.16 -9.71 0.14
C PRO A 209 56.02 -10.30 1.26
N LYS A 210 55.95 -9.70 2.46
CA LYS A 210 56.56 -10.23 3.68
C LYS A 210 55.44 -10.75 4.57
N PRO A 211 55.31 -12.08 4.78
CA PRO A 211 54.25 -12.64 5.61
C PRO A 211 54.25 -12.03 7.02
N ASP A 212 53.07 -11.58 7.46
CA ASP A 212 52.83 -11.10 8.80
C ASP A 212 51.77 -11.99 9.46
N PRO A 213 52.12 -12.83 10.45
CA PRO A 213 51.20 -13.78 11.07
C PRO A 213 50.06 -13.10 11.84
N ARG A 214 50.17 -11.78 12.09
CA ARG A 214 49.11 -11.01 12.73
C ARG A 214 47.94 -10.74 11.80
N LEU A 215 48.14 -10.77 10.48
CA LEU A 215 47.06 -10.53 9.53
C LEU A 215 46.06 -11.69 9.58
N VAL A 216 44.80 -11.34 9.81
CA VAL A 216 43.69 -12.31 9.90
C VAL A 216 42.56 -11.89 8.97
N GLY A 217 41.80 -12.85 8.44
CA GLY A 217 40.72 -12.58 7.47
C GLY A 217 41.21 -12.22 6.06
N ASN A 218 42.53 -12.27 5.81
CA ASN A 218 43.11 -12.03 4.50
C ASN A 218 43.06 -13.26 3.57
N ILE A 219 42.64 -14.44 4.04
CA ILE A 219 42.56 -15.67 3.26
C ILE A 219 41.10 -16.12 3.22
N GLY A 220 40.60 -16.46 2.03
CA GLY A 220 39.28 -17.06 1.87
C GLY A 220 38.09 -16.11 2.09
N ALA A 221 38.26 -14.80 1.92
CA ALA A 221 37.17 -13.84 2.03
C ALA A 221 36.11 -14.08 0.95
N SER A 222 34.84 -14.15 1.34
CA SER A 222 33.73 -14.49 0.46
C SER A 222 32.96 -13.24 0.01
N LEU A 223 32.97 -12.95 -1.29
CA LEU A 223 32.26 -11.83 -1.91
C LEU A 223 31.12 -12.35 -2.80
N ALA A 224 29.95 -11.71 -2.75
CA ALA A 224 28.84 -12.03 -3.64
C ALA A 224 28.94 -11.20 -4.93
N VAL A 225 28.99 -11.86 -6.08
CA VAL A 225 29.05 -11.24 -7.40
C VAL A 225 27.95 -11.84 -8.26
N LYS A 226 27.45 -11.06 -9.22
CA LYS A 226 26.37 -11.47 -10.12
C LYS A 226 26.82 -11.35 -11.56
N VAL A 227 26.55 -12.36 -12.36
CA VAL A 227 26.79 -12.34 -13.81
C VAL A 227 25.47 -12.00 -14.49
N LEU A 228 25.43 -10.87 -15.17
CA LEU A 228 24.29 -10.39 -15.94
C LEU A 228 24.34 -10.90 -17.37
N SER A 229 23.16 -11.16 -17.93
CA SER A 229 22.96 -11.43 -19.35
C SER A 229 22.06 -10.38 -19.98
N SER A 230 22.17 -10.21 -21.29
CA SER A 230 21.18 -9.48 -22.06
C SER A 230 20.17 -10.45 -22.69
N VAL A 231 18.88 -10.18 -22.55
CA VAL A 231 17.80 -10.95 -23.16
C VAL A 231 17.45 -10.40 -24.55
N VAL A 232 17.14 -11.31 -25.47
CA VAL A 232 16.57 -11.05 -26.80
C VAL A 232 15.25 -11.81 -26.88
N VAL A 233 14.19 -11.14 -27.31
CA VAL A 233 12.89 -11.79 -27.57
C VAL A 233 12.78 -12.15 -29.05
N GLU A 234 12.34 -13.36 -29.34
CA GLU A 234 12.16 -13.89 -30.70
C GLU A 234 10.85 -14.67 -30.82
N ASN A 235 10.43 -14.93 -32.07
CA ASN A 235 9.24 -15.73 -32.38
C ASN A 235 7.97 -15.25 -31.66
N VAL A 236 7.78 -13.92 -31.57
CA VAL A 236 6.61 -13.37 -30.91
C VAL A 236 5.40 -13.51 -31.83
N GLU A 237 4.37 -14.18 -31.32
CA GLU A 237 3.12 -14.41 -32.00
C GLU A 237 1.97 -13.96 -31.10
N VAL A 238 1.06 -13.16 -31.64
CA VAL A 238 -0.12 -12.66 -30.94
C VAL A 238 -1.34 -12.90 -31.81
N GLY A 239 -2.44 -13.35 -31.22
CA GLY A 239 -3.68 -13.48 -31.96
C GLY A 239 -4.79 -14.13 -31.15
N THR A 240 -5.75 -14.72 -31.85
CA THR A 240 -6.91 -15.34 -31.23
C THR A 240 -7.14 -16.78 -31.68
N ALA A 241 -7.82 -17.54 -30.84
CA ALA A 241 -8.34 -18.86 -31.17
C ALA A 241 -9.72 -19.03 -30.52
N ASP A 242 -10.55 -19.93 -31.06
CA ASP A 242 -11.83 -20.23 -30.42
C ASP A 242 -11.62 -20.94 -29.08
N ALA A 243 -12.44 -20.58 -28.09
CA ALA A 243 -12.33 -21.09 -26.73
C ALA A 243 -12.53 -22.61 -26.65
N ASP A 244 -13.37 -23.16 -27.53
CA ASP A 244 -13.68 -24.59 -27.67
C ASP A 244 -12.70 -25.36 -28.59
N GLN A 245 -11.67 -24.69 -29.13
CA GLN A 245 -10.65 -25.26 -30.01
C GLN A 245 -11.19 -25.85 -31.33
N THR A 246 -12.37 -25.41 -31.78
CA THR A 246 -12.97 -25.88 -33.04
C THR A 246 -12.23 -25.40 -34.29
N THR A 247 -11.53 -24.27 -34.21
CA THR A 247 -10.73 -23.73 -35.32
C THR A 247 -9.26 -23.54 -34.97
N GLN A 248 -8.40 -23.46 -35.99
CA GLN A 248 -6.98 -23.17 -35.80
C GLN A 248 -6.77 -21.72 -35.34
N ALA A 249 -5.83 -21.52 -34.42
CA ALA A 249 -5.46 -20.20 -33.93
C ALA A 249 -4.98 -19.29 -35.07
N LYS A 250 -5.53 -18.07 -35.13
CA LYS A 250 -5.11 -17.00 -36.04
C LYS A 250 -4.04 -16.15 -35.36
N LEU A 251 -2.78 -16.56 -35.51
CA LEU A 251 -1.63 -15.88 -34.91
C LEU A 251 -0.89 -15.00 -35.93
N ALA A 252 -0.51 -13.79 -35.51
CA ALA A 252 0.30 -12.86 -36.28
C ALA A 252 1.68 -12.68 -35.62
N LYS A 253 2.74 -12.67 -36.43
CA LYS A 253 4.11 -12.50 -35.95
C LYS A 253 4.44 -11.02 -35.73
N VAL A 254 5.19 -10.74 -34.67
CA VAL A 254 5.64 -9.40 -34.29
C VAL A 254 7.15 -9.42 -34.05
N ASN A 255 7.87 -8.45 -34.60
CA ASN A 255 9.31 -8.32 -34.41
C ASN A 255 9.59 -7.23 -33.38
N TYR A 256 10.35 -7.55 -32.34
CA TYR A 256 10.82 -6.55 -31.38
C TYR A 256 11.81 -5.56 -32.04
N PRO A 257 11.73 -4.25 -31.76
CA PRO A 257 10.83 -3.56 -30.83
C PRO A 257 9.57 -2.94 -31.49
N SER A 258 9.17 -3.39 -32.67
CA SER A 258 8.02 -2.82 -33.40
C SER A 258 6.68 -3.37 -32.89
N LYS A 259 5.60 -2.59 -32.90
CA LYS A 259 4.26 -3.11 -32.57
C LYS A 259 3.61 -3.81 -33.75
N LEU A 260 2.67 -4.72 -33.48
CA LEU A 260 1.82 -5.35 -34.48
C LEU A 260 0.97 -4.29 -35.20
N THR A 261 0.92 -4.36 -36.54
CA THR A 261 0.18 -3.42 -37.38
C THR A 261 -1.31 -3.74 -37.47
N SER A 262 -1.66 -5.02 -37.46
CA SER A 262 -3.05 -5.47 -37.43
C SER A 262 -3.59 -5.39 -36.01
N VAL A 263 -4.82 -4.88 -35.87
CA VAL A 263 -5.55 -4.92 -34.60
C VAL A 263 -6.03 -6.35 -34.34
N VAL A 264 -5.81 -6.84 -33.13
CA VAL A 264 -6.33 -8.15 -32.69
C VAL A 264 -7.69 -7.94 -32.08
N GLU A 265 -8.72 -8.60 -32.61
CA GLU A 265 -10.08 -8.54 -32.05
C GLU A 265 -10.40 -9.86 -31.36
N ALA A 266 -10.95 -9.79 -30.14
CA ALA A 266 -11.41 -10.95 -29.39
C ALA A 266 -12.77 -10.68 -28.73
N ASP A 267 -13.67 -11.66 -28.79
CA ASP A 267 -14.95 -11.66 -28.09
C ASP A 267 -14.99 -12.74 -26.99
N THR A 268 -16.14 -12.92 -26.34
CA THR A 268 -16.30 -13.89 -25.25
C THR A 268 -16.21 -15.35 -25.65
N LEU A 269 -16.23 -15.67 -26.94
CA LEU A 269 -16.07 -17.04 -27.45
C LEU A 269 -14.61 -17.32 -27.84
N GLN A 270 -13.73 -16.32 -27.71
CA GLN A 270 -12.33 -16.41 -28.12
C GLN A 270 -11.35 -16.33 -26.96
N LYS A 271 -10.18 -16.91 -27.20
CA LYS A 271 -8.99 -16.80 -26.38
C LYS A 271 -8.01 -15.84 -27.02
N LEU A 272 -7.45 -14.93 -26.23
CA LEU A 272 -6.27 -14.16 -26.62
C LEU A 272 -5.03 -15.01 -26.35
N ILE A 273 -4.22 -15.23 -27.37
CA ILE A 273 -3.01 -16.06 -27.31
C ILE A 273 -1.80 -15.20 -27.59
N THR A 274 -0.80 -15.30 -26.72
CA THR A 274 0.53 -14.71 -26.90
C THR A 274 1.59 -15.79 -26.71
N LYS A 275 2.51 -15.93 -27.68
CA LYS A 275 3.66 -16.84 -27.60
C LYS A 275 4.94 -16.08 -27.89
N PHE A 276 6.02 -16.42 -27.21
CA PHE A 276 7.34 -15.87 -27.50
C PHE A 276 8.45 -16.76 -26.94
N ASN A 277 9.66 -16.60 -27.48
CA ASN A 277 10.87 -17.19 -26.93
C ASN A 277 11.79 -16.09 -26.41
N LEU A 278 12.52 -16.39 -25.33
CA LEU A 278 13.59 -15.54 -24.83
C LEU A 278 14.92 -16.25 -25.07
N LYS A 279 15.90 -15.52 -25.59
CA LYS A 279 17.28 -15.98 -25.81
C LYS A 279 18.27 -15.10 -25.06
N ASP A 280 19.33 -15.74 -24.59
CA ASP A 280 20.48 -15.04 -24.05
C ASP A 280 21.34 -14.51 -25.20
N LYS A 281 21.60 -13.20 -25.25
CA LYS A 281 22.36 -12.55 -26.32
C LYS A 281 23.81 -13.06 -26.42
N GLY A 282 24.42 -13.42 -25.29
CA GLY A 282 25.82 -13.83 -25.24
C GLY A 282 26.03 -15.28 -25.69
N THR A 283 25.12 -16.18 -25.30
CA THR A 283 25.22 -17.62 -25.62
C THR A 283 24.37 -18.06 -26.81
N GLY A 284 23.36 -17.27 -27.19
CA GLY A 284 22.36 -17.61 -28.20
C GLY A 284 21.36 -18.69 -27.76
N LYS A 285 21.47 -19.21 -26.53
CA LYS A 285 20.63 -20.29 -26.01
C LYS A 285 19.28 -19.76 -25.52
N LEU A 286 18.23 -20.58 -25.67
CA LEU A 286 16.92 -20.31 -25.07
C LEU A 286 17.02 -20.22 -23.54
N MET A 287 16.36 -19.22 -23.00
CA MET A 287 16.40 -18.87 -21.60
C MET A 287 15.03 -18.67 -20.99
N THR A 288 14.95 -18.91 -19.69
CA THR A 288 13.83 -18.49 -18.85
C THR A 288 14.27 -17.33 -17.96
N VAL A 289 13.31 -16.50 -17.61
CA VAL A 289 13.41 -15.39 -16.67
C VAL A 289 12.56 -15.66 -15.45
N HIS A 290 12.90 -15.03 -14.32
CA HIS A 290 12.12 -15.09 -13.10
C HIS A 290 10.66 -14.64 -13.31
N GLN A 291 10.44 -13.56 -14.07
CA GLN A 291 9.10 -13.04 -14.33
C GLN A 291 8.95 -12.55 -15.78
N ALA A 292 7.91 -13.05 -16.45
CA ALA A 292 7.42 -12.51 -17.71
C ALA A 292 5.92 -12.26 -17.58
N PHE A 293 5.47 -11.06 -17.92
CA PHE A 293 4.08 -10.67 -17.83
C PHE A 293 3.56 -10.10 -19.13
N VAL A 294 2.28 -10.33 -19.39
CA VAL A 294 1.54 -9.58 -20.41
C VAL A 294 0.54 -8.69 -19.69
N LYS A 295 0.69 -7.38 -19.87
CA LYS A 295 -0.21 -6.38 -19.32
C LYS A 295 -1.16 -5.90 -20.41
N LEU A 296 -2.44 -5.82 -20.09
CA LEU A 296 -3.47 -5.20 -20.92
C LEU A 296 -3.99 -3.95 -20.20
N THR A 297 -3.86 -2.80 -20.84
CA THR A 297 -4.32 -1.52 -20.31
C THR A 297 -5.47 -0.99 -21.16
N HIS A 298 -6.65 -0.82 -20.56
CA HIS A 298 -7.80 -0.23 -21.23
C HIS A 298 -7.52 1.24 -21.54
N ARG A 299 -7.66 1.66 -22.81
CA ARG A 299 -7.20 2.99 -23.23
C ARG A 299 -8.00 4.14 -22.62
N GLU A 300 -9.30 3.96 -22.41
CA GLU A 300 -10.19 5.04 -21.91
C GLU A 300 -10.11 5.16 -20.38
N THR A 301 -10.34 4.06 -19.66
CA THR A 301 -10.39 4.06 -18.19
C THR A 301 -9.02 3.94 -17.53
N LYS A 302 -7.97 3.58 -18.29
CA LYS A 302 -6.62 3.25 -17.79
C LYS A 302 -6.58 2.05 -16.83
N ALA A 303 -7.66 1.28 -16.74
CA ALA A 303 -7.67 0.05 -15.96
C ALA A 303 -6.65 -0.94 -16.54
N GLU A 304 -5.85 -1.55 -15.68
CA GLU A 304 -4.80 -2.49 -16.05
C GLU A 304 -5.12 -3.89 -15.51
N ILE A 305 -4.80 -4.90 -16.30
CA ILE A 305 -4.79 -6.29 -15.88
C ILE A 305 -3.48 -6.94 -16.35
N ILE A 306 -2.88 -7.74 -15.49
CA ILE A 306 -1.56 -8.33 -15.71
C ILE A 306 -1.69 -9.85 -15.59
N PHE A 307 -1.23 -10.55 -16.62
CA PHE A 307 -1.16 -12.00 -16.67
C PHE A 307 0.29 -12.46 -16.64
N VAL A 308 0.54 -13.56 -15.92
CA VAL A 308 1.83 -14.25 -15.94
C VAL A 308 1.92 -15.06 -17.22
N ALA A 309 3.04 -14.93 -17.94
CA ALA A 309 3.36 -15.81 -19.06
C ALA A 309 4.30 -16.91 -18.55
N ASP A 310 3.86 -18.17 -18.65
CA ASP A 310 4.65 -19.32 -18.20
C ASP A 310 5.43 -19.92 -19.36
N ALA A 311 6.64 -20.39 -19.06
CA ALA A 311 7.47 -21.13 -20.01
C ALA A 311 7.15 -22.63 -19.93
N ASP A 312 6.97 -23.27 -21.09
CA ASP A 312 6.85 -24.73 -21.18
C ASP A 312 8.21 -25.45 -21.07
N SER A 313 8.20 -26.78 -21.17
CA SER A 313 9.43 -27.61 -21.14
C SER A 313 10.41 -27.30 -22.28
N THR A 314 9.95 -26.65 -23.35
CA THR A 314 10.76 -26.21 -24.50
C THR A 314 11.28 -24.77 -24.33
N LYS A 315 10.99 -24.12 -23.20
CA LYS A 315 11.29 -22.70 -22.92
C LYS A 315 10.58 -21.74 -23.86
N THR A 316 9.41 -22.15 -24.35
CA THR A 316 8.49 -21.27 -25.08
C THR A 316 7.49 -20.72 -24.07
N TYR A 317 7.43 -19.39 -24.00
CA TYR A 317 6.46 -18.70 -23.17
C TYR A 317 5.12 -18.70 -23.89
N LYS A 318 4.06 -19.07 -23.17
CA LYS A 318 2.69 -19.05 -23.67
C LYS A 318 1.77 -18.41 -22.65
N LEU A 319 0.90 -17.55 -23.16
CA LEU A 319 -0.25 -17.04 -22.42
C LEU A 319 -1.51 -17.32 -23.25
N ASP A 320 -2.48 -17.96 -22.63
CA ASP A 320 -3.82 -18.15 -23.17
C ASP A 320 -4.84 -17.52 -22.20
N VAL A 321 -5.47 -16.43 -22.60
CA VAL A 321 -6.52 -15.75 -21.82
C VAL A 321 -7.86 -16.01 -22.47
N ASP A 322 -8.71 -16.79 -21.80
CA ASP A 322 -10.10 -16.96 -22.19
C ASP A 322 -10.90 -15.71 -21.83
N ILE A 323 -11.30 -14.94 -22.85
CA ILE A 323 -11.92 -13.63 -22.67
C ILE A 323 -13.29 -13.78 -22.01
N GLY A 324 -14.07 -14.80 -22.39
CA GLY A 324 -15.37 -15.08 -21.78
C GLY A 324 -15.24 -15.45 -20.31
N ALA A 325 -14.38 -16.41 -19.98
CA ALA A 325 -14.20 -16.87 -18.60
C ALA A 325 -13.58 -15.80 -17.68
N LYS A 326 -12.77 -14.89 -18.24
CA LYS A 326 -12.09 -13.83 -17.48
C LYS A 326 -12.80 -12.48 -17.51
N ALA A 327 -13.97 -12.37 -18.13
CA ALA A 327 -14.68 -11.10 -18.31
C ALA A 327 -14.88 -10.28 -17.01
N SER A 328 -15.11 -10.94 -15.88
CA SER A 328 -15.24 -10.28 -14.57
C SER A 328 -13.94 -9.63 -14.08
N GLU A 329 -12.78 -10.20 -14.42
CA GLU A 329 -11.46 -9.64 -14.08
C GLU A 329 -11.18 -8.37 -14.91
N PHE A 330 -11.66 -8.33 -16.15
CA PHE A 330 -11.65 -7.14 -17.00
C PHE A 330 -12.72 -6.09 -16.60
N GLY A 331 -13.58 -6.39 -15.62
CA GLY A 331 -14.70 -5.53 -15.24
C GLY A 331 -15.74 -5.35 -16.35
N HIS A 332 -15.82 -6.30 -17.30
CA HIS A 332 -16.70 -6.23 -18.48
C HIS A 332 -16.50 -4.97 -19.34
N LEU A 333 -15.32 -4.36 -19.31
CA LEU A 333 -15.01 -3.16 -20.08
C LEU A 333 -14.71 -3.52 -21.54
N SER A 334 -15.68 -3.30 -22.42
CA SER A 334 -15.47 -3.41 -23.88
C SER A 334 -14.70 -2.20 -24.38
N GLY A 335 -13.76 -2.40 -25.31
CA GLY A 335 -12.99 -1.30 -25.90
C GLY A 335 -11.60 -1.70 -26.36
N GLN A 336 -10.78 -0.68 -26.63
CA GLN A 336 -9.40 -0.86 -27.06
C GLN A 336 -8.45 -0.96 -25.86
N TYR A 337 -7.64 -2.01 -25.86
CA TYR A 337 -6.58 -2.30 -24.90
C TYR A 337 -5.21 -2.19 -25.56
N SER A 338 -4.25 -1.63 -24.81
CA SER A 338 -2.83 -1.68 -25.15
C SER A 338 -2.22 -2.91 -24.51
N MET A 339 -1.60 -3.79 -25.30
CA MET A 339 -0.94 -5.00 -24.81
C MET A 339 0.57 -4.80 -24.72
N GLU A 340 1.11 -4.88 -23.50
CA GLU A 340 2.54 -4.74 -23.21
C GLU A 340 3.14 -6.06 -22.72
N LEU A 341 4.30 -6.43 -23.24
CA LEU A 341 5.11 -7.54 -22.74
C LEU A 341 6.18 -6.98 -21.80
N LEU A 342 6.15 -7.44 -20.56
CA LEU A 342 7.10 -7.09 -19.51
C LEU A 342 8.01 -8.29 -19.25
N VAL A 343 9.32 -8.11 -19.39
CA VAL A 343 10.31 -9.16 -19.13
C VAL A 343 11.32 -8.65 -18.11
N GLY A 344 11.40 -9.33 -16.98
CA GLY A 344 12.25 -8.95 -15.86
C GLY A 344 12.89 -10.14 -15.17
N ASP A 345 14.18 -10.00 -14.87
CA ASP A 345 14.89 -10.88 -13.96
C ASP A 345 15.92 -10.05 -13.21
N SER A 346 16.24 -10.48 -12.00
CA SER A 346 17.41 -9.99 -11.31
C SER A 346 18.65 -10.08 -12.21
N VAL A 347 18.90 -11.19 -12.91
CA VAL A 347 20.14 -11.39 -13.69
C VAL A 347 20.13 -10.80 -15.10
N LEU A 348 19.15 -9.95 -15.44
CA LEU A 348 19.09 -9.24 -16.72
C LEU A 348 19.68 -7.84 -16.65
N SER A 349 20.51 -7.48 -17.63
CA SER A 349 21.00 -6.10 -17.80
C SER A 349 20.02 -5.20 -18.57
N ASN A 350 19.11 -5.78 -19.37
CA ASN A 350 18.14 -5.09 -20.21
C ASN A 350 16.71 -5.59 -20.00
N SER A 351 16.22 -5.52 -18.75
CA SER A 351 14.79 -5.70 -18.50
C SER A 351 13.97 -4.65 -19.28
N PHE A 352 12.83 -5.04 -19.83
CA PHE A 352 12.09 -4.17 -20.76
C PHE A 352 10.57 -4.27 -20.58
N SER A 353 9.90 -3.19 -21.01
CA SER A 353 8.46 -3.14 -21.31
C SER A 353 8.31 -2.81 -22.79
N TRP A 354 7.51 -3.59 -23.51
CA TRP A 354 7.31 -3.40 -24.94
C TRP A 354 5.84 -3.45 -25.31
N HIS A 355 5.34 -2.40 -25.95
CA HIS A 355 4.00 -2.36 -26.54
C HIS A 355 3.94 -3.26 -27.78
N VAL A 356 3.39 -4.46 -27.60
CA VAL A 356 3.39 -5.52 -28.62
C VAL A 356 2.23 -5.36 -29.60
N ALA A 357 1.02 -5.07 -29.11
CA ALA A 357 -0.16 -4.98 -29.96
C ALA A 357 -1.26 -4.09 -29.35
N ASP A 358 -2.17 -3.66 -30.21
CA ASP A 358 -3.45 -3.08 -29.81
C ASP A 358 -4.54 -4.16 -29.97
N VAL A 359 -5.29 -4.41 -28.90
CA VAL A 359 -6.31 -5.47 -28.81
C VAL A 359 -7.68 -4.84 -28.58
N VAL A 360 -8.71 -5.25 -29.31
CA VAL A 360 -10.09 -4.81 -29.09
C VAL A 360 -10.85 -5.97 -28.45
N LEU A 361 -11.34 -5.75 -27.23
CA LEU A 361 -12.12 -6.74 -26.50
C LEU A 361 -13.61 -6.37 -26.54
N LYS A 362 -14.45 -7.36 -26.83
CA LYS A 362 -15.91 -7.23 -26.88
C LYS A 362 -16.55 -8.14 -25.85
N PHE A 363 -17.14 -7.53 -24.83
CA PHE A 363 -17.98 -8.19 -23.84
C PHE A 363 -19.46 -7.88 -24.10
N PRO A 364 -20.38 -8.82 -23.79
CA PRO A 364 -21.80 -8.54 -23.77
C PRO A 364 -22.07 -7.34 -22.88
N GLU A 365 -22.89 -6.42 -23.37
CA GLU A 365 -23.35 -5.29 -22.59
C GLU A 365 -24.14 -5.85 -21.40
N TYR A 366 -23.57 -5.78 -20.20
CA TYR A 366 -24.34 -6.03 -19.00
C TYR A 366 -25.30 -4.86 -18.91
N ALA A 367 -26.56 -5.08 -19.31
CA ALA A 367 -27.65 -4.27 -18.83
C ALA A 367 -27.52 -4.26 -17.32
N SER A 368 -27.15 -3.12 -16.76
CA SER A 368 -27.26 -2.83 -15.35
C SER A 368 -28.73 -2.97 -15.02
N THR A 369 -29.17 -4.20 -14.75
CA THR A 369 -30.39 -4.39 -13.98
C THR A 369 -30.07 -3.67 -12.68
N PRO A 370 -30.79 -2.59 -12.34
CA PRO A 370 -30.58 -1.92 -11.07
C PRO A 370 -30.78 -3.01 -10.04
N THR A 371 -29.68 -3.42 -9.40
CA THR A 371 -29.78 -4.26 -8.22
C THR A 371 -30.62 -3.41 -7.28
N PRO A 372 -31.80 -3.86 -6.84
CA PRO A 372 -32.55 -3.11 -5.86
C PRO A 372 -31.58 -2.82 -4.74
N SER A 373 -31.36 -1.55 -4.40
CA SER A 373 -30.60 -1.21 -3.21
C SER A 373 -31.25 -1.99 -2.09
N LYS A 374 -30.57 -3.02 -1.59
CA LYS A 374 -30.90 -3.57 -0.29
C LYS A 374 -30.39 -2.54 0.70
N ASP A 375 -31.09 -1.41 0.78
CA ASP A 375 -31.02 -0.52 1.92
C ASP A 375 -31.46 -1.35 3.13
N PRO A 376 -30.59 -1.68 4.10
CA PRO A 376 -30.94 -2.54 5.22
C PRO A 376 -31.81 -1.84 6.28
N TYR A 377 -32.38 -0.66 5.97
CA TYR A 377 -33.04 0.22 6.93
C TYR A 377 -34.53 0.43 6.66
N LEU A 378 -35.21 -0.55 6.05
CA LEU A 378 -36.66 -0.65 6.16
C LEU A 378 -36.98 -1.50 7.39
N TYR A 379 -37.65 -0.86 8.36
CA TYR A 379 -38.14 -1.44 9.61
C TYR A 379 -38.67 -2.87 9.43
N ALA A 380 -37.88 -3.86 9.83
CA ALA A 380 -38.39 -5.20 10.08
C ALA A 380 -39.27 -5.13 11.35
N PRO A 381 -40.51 -5.66 11.33
CA PRO A 381 -41.30 -5.78 12.54
C PRO A 381 -40.54 -6.66 13.54
N LYS A 382 -40.37 -6.13 14.75
CA LYS A 382 -39.65 -6.76 15.86
C LYS A 382 -40.21 -8.16 16.11
N PRO A 383 -39.41 -9.24 16.04
CA PRO A 383 -39.90 -10.56 16.39
C PRO A 383 -40.16 -10.64 17.90
N GLU A 384 -41.29 -11.25 18.24
CA GLU A 384 -41.71 -11.55 19.60
C GLU A 384 -40.75 -12.55 20.25
N ILE A 385 -40.24 -12.20 21.42
CA ILE A 385 -39.23 -12.99 22.14
C ILE A 385 -39.95 -14.16 22.82
N GLN A 386 -39.81 -15.37 22.27
CA GLN A 386 -40.00 -16.60 23.03
C GLN A 386 -38.66 -17.03 23.61
N HIS A 387 -38.60 -17.22 24.92
CA HIS A 387 -37.42 -17.73 25.62
C HIS A 387 -37.29 -19.25 25.41
N PRO A 388 -36.16 -19.76 24.87
CA PRO A 388 -35.81 -21.16 24.99
C PRO A 388 -34.84 -21.40 26.15
N HIS A 389 -35.03 -22.57 26.76
CA HIS A 389 -34.18 -23.14 27.79
C HIS A 389 -32.75 -23.40 27.32
N VAL A 390 -31.86 -23.40 28.31
CA VAL A 390 -30.42 -23.67 28.32
C VAL A 390 -30.03 -24.98 27.63
N ALA A 391 -29.12 -24.91 26.64
CA ALA A 391 -28.11 -25.95 26.37
C ALA A 391 -27.02 -25.44 25.38
N ASP A 392 -25.77 -25.52 25.85
CA ASP A 392 -24.49 -25.65 25.15
C ASP A 392 -24.15 -24.76 23.94
N VAL A 393 -23.45 -23.65 24.22
CA VAL A 393 -22.73 -22.86 23.22
C VAL A 393 -21.35 -23.46 22.97
N VAL A 394 -21.19 -24.15 21.83
CA VAL A 394 -19.87 -24.41 21.24
C VAL A 394 -19.48 -23.20 20.39
N LEU A 395 -18.50 -22.41 20.85
CA LEU A 395 -17.94 -21.30 20.09
C LEU A 395 -17.06 -21.86 18.96
N LYS A 396 -17.57 -21.82 17.72
CA LYS A 396 -16.75 -21.92 16.51
C LYS A 396 -16.43 -20.50 16.03
N PHE A 397 -15.16 -20.11 16.10
CA PHE A 397 -14.67 -18.88 15.49
C PHE A 397 -14.56 -19.07 13.97
N PRO A 398 -15.14 -18.20 13.14
CA PRO A 398 -14.90 -18.22 11.71
C PRO A 398 -13.45 -17.80 11.42
N GLU A 399 -12.82 -18.59 10.57
CA GLU A 399 -11.48 -18.37 10.02
C GLU A 399 -11.43 -17.07 9.21
N TYR A 400 -10.37 -16.29 9.47
CA TYR A 400 -9.92 -15.05 8.83
C TYR A 400 -10.88 -14.33 7.87
N ALA A 401 -11.36 -13.17 8.33
CA ALA A 401 -11.93 -12.13 7.49
C ALA A 401 -11.00 -11.81 6.32
N SER A 402 -11.52 -11.99 5.10
CA SER A 402 -10.93 -11.55 3.85
C SER A 402 -10.49 -10.07 3.94
N THR A 403 -9.26 -9.82 3.50
CA THR A 403 -8.66 -8.49 3.29
C THR A 403 -9.67 -7.53 2.64
N PRO A 404 -9.84 -6.29 3.13
CA PRO A 404 -10.79 -5.36 2.54
C PRO A 404 -10.34 -5.00 1.12
N THR A 405 -11.11 -5.46 0.14
CA THR A 405 -10.97 -5.05 -1.27
C THR A 405 -11.21 -3.54 -1.36
N PRO A 406 -10.34 -2.76 -2.04
CA PRO A 406 -10.61 -1.35 -2.30
C PRO A 406 -11.96 -1.22 -3.01
N SER A 407 -12.85 -0.40 -2.46
CA SER A 407 -14.16 -0.14 -3.05
C SER A 407 -13.99 0.38 -4.48
N LYS A 408 -14.62 -0.31 -5.44
CA LYS A 408 -14.61 0.01 -6.87
C LYS A 408 -15.65 1.05 -7.27
N ASP A 409 -16.29 1.75 -6.33
CA ASP A 409 -17.29 2.76 -6.67
C ASP A 409 -16.61 4.10 -7.06
N PRO A 410 -16.61 4.50 -8.34
CA PRO A 410 -16.11 5.81 -8.77
C PRO A 410 -16.95 6.97 -8.17
N TYR A 411 -18.07 6.66 -7.52
CA TYR A 411 -19.00 7.60 -6.91
C TYR A 411 -18.81 7.80 -5.40
N LEU A 412 -17.81 7.16 -4.78
CA LEU A 412 -17.58 7.29 -3.33
C LEU A 412 -17.33 8.76 -2.89
N TYR A 413 -16.81 9.57 -3.81
CA TYR A 413 -16.50 10.99 -3.61
C TYR A 413 -17.23 11.91 -4.59
N ALA A 414 -18.19 11.40 -5.35
CA ALA A 414 -19.00 12.21 -6.26
C ALA A 414 -20.19 12.83 -5.50
N PRO A 415 -20.61 14.06 -5.86
CA PRO A 415 -21.84 14.62 -5.31
C PRO A 415 -23.01 13.72 -5.66
N LYS A 416 -23.81 13.34 -4.66
CA LYS A 416 -25.04 12.57 -4.88
C LYS A 416 -26.02 13.41 -5.70
N PRO A 417 -26.88 12.76 -6.52
CA PRO A 417 -27.94 13.47 -7.24
C PRO A 417 -28.80 14.31 -6.28
N GLU A 418 -29.17 15.53 -6.72
CA GLU A 418 -30.04 16.41 -5.96
C GLU A 418 -31.45 15.81 -5.87
N ILE A 419 -32.01 15.76 -4.65
CA ILE A 419 -33.37 15.27 -4.41
C ILE A 419 -34.33 16.45 -4.50
N GLN A 420 -35.17 16.49 -5.54
CA GLN A 420 -36.24 17.47 -5.66
C GLN A 420 -37.53 16.94 -5.03
N HIS A 421 -38.06 17.66 -4.03
CA HIS A 421 -39.36 17.32 -3.44
C HIS A 421 -40.49 17.74 -4.38
N VAL A 422 -41.14 16.77 -5.01
CA VAL A 422 -42.34 17.00 -5.83
C VAL A 422 -43.56 17.13 -4.91
N PHE A 423 -44.10 18.34 -4.81
CA PHE A 423 -45.36 18.57 -4.10
C PHE A 423 -46.52 17.96 -4.89
N ARG A 424 -47.58 17.55 -4.18
CA ARG A 424 -48.82 17.14 -4.83
C ARG A 424 -49.40 18.34 -5.59
N GLU A 425 -49.78 18.12 -6.84
CA GLU A 425 -50.49 19.13 -7.62
C GLU A 425 -51.84 19.43 -6.94
N PRO A 426 -52.22 20.71 -6.81
CA PRO A 426 -53.51 21.08 -6.24
C PRO A 426 -54.64 20.57 -7.14
N ASP A 427 -55.70 20.02 -6.53
CA ASP A 427 -56.87 19.53 -7.25
C ASP A 427 -57.49 20.64 -8.13
N SER A 428 -57.81 20.29 -9.38
CA SER A 428 -58.42 21.23 -10.32
C SER A 428 -59.82 21.64 -9.88
N ARG A 429 -60.05 22.94 -9.73
CA ARG A 429 -61.36 23.51 -9.39
C ARG A 429 -62.20 23.73 -10.64
N PRO A 430 -63.53 23.59 -10.58
CA PRO A 430 -64.40 23.85 -11.73
C PRO A 430 -64.29 25.32 -12.17
N PRO A 431 -64.49 25.63 -13.46
CA PRO A 431 -64.44 26.99 -13.97
C PRO A 431 -65.47 27.89 -13.27
N VAL A 432 -65.03 29.10 -12.87
CA VAL A 432 -65.87 30.09 -12.17
C VAL A 432 -67.14 30.43 -12.96
N ALA A 433 -67.07 30.44 -14.30
CA ALA A 433 -68.21 30.68 -15.17
C ALA A 433 -69.34 29.66 -14.96
N VAL A 434 -69.00 28.39 -14.76
CA VAL A 434 -69.98 27.32 -14.50
C VAL A 434 -70.63 27.55 -13.14
N SER A 435 -69.83 27.83 -12.11
CA SER A 435 -70.33 28.12 -10.75
C SER A 435 -71.30 29.31 -10.74
N ASN A 436 -70.94 30.40 -11.42
CA ASN A 436 -71.77 31.61 -11.49
C ASN A 436 -73.07 31.38 -12.27
N LEU A 437 -73.03 30.61 -13.36
CA LEU A 437 -74.22 30.27 -14.13
C LEU A 437 -75.23 29.51 -13.27
N PHE A 438 -74.79 28.46 -12.57
CA PHE A 438 -75.66 27.68 -11.68
C PHE A 438 -76.17 28.50 -10.50
N THR A 439 -75.36 29.39 -9.96
CA THR A 439 -75.78 30.34 -8.91
C THR A 439 -76.89 31.27 -9.41
N GLY A 440 -76.78 31.77 -10.65
CA GLY A 440 -77.84 32.57 -11.28
C GLY A 440 -79.11 31.76 -11.54
N LEU A 441 -78.97 30.51 -12.01
CA LEU A 441 -80.10 29.61 -12.24
C LEU A 441 -80.89 29.31 -10.96
N LEU A 442 -80.23 29.24 -9.80
CA LEU A 442 -80.91 29.08 -8.51
C LEU A 442 -81.84 30.26 -8.16
N GLY A 443 -81.60 31.46 -8.70
CA GLY A 443 -82.47 32.62 -8.51
C GLY A 443 -83.74 32.60 -9.38
N VAL A 444 -83.76 31.80 -10.46
CA VAL A 444 -84.86 31.77 -11.44
C VAL A 444 -86.19 31.31 -10.83
N PRO A 445 -86.25 30.24 -10.00
CA PRO A 445 -87.51 29.83 -9.34
C PRO A 445 -88.10 30.92 -8.44
N LEU A 446 -87.25 31.67 -7.73
CA LEU A 446 -87.71 32.77 -6.87
C LEU A 446 -88.28 33.93 -7.70
N LEU A 447 -87.66 34.25 -8.82
CA LEU A 447 -88.14 35.29 -9.74
C LEU A 447 -89.49 34.89 -10.37
N LEU A 448 -89.62 33.63 -10.78
CA LEU A 448 -90.88 33.07 -11.29
C LEU A 448 -92.00 33.13 -10.24
N LEU A 449 -91.71 32.86 -8.96
CA LEU A 449 -92.68 32.97 -7.86
C LEU A 449 -93.26 34.39 -7.79
N PHE A 450 -92.42 35.43 -7.81
CA PHE A 450 -92.89 36.81 -7.75
C PHE A 450 -93.71 37.23 -8.98
N ILE A 451 -93.32 36.78 -10.19
CA ILE A 451 -94.10 37.03 -11.42
C ILE A 451 -95.49 36.40 -11.32
N LEU A 452 -95.58 35.16 -10.81
CA LEU A 452 -96.85 34.47 -10.63
C LEU A 452 -97.72 35.16 -9.59
N TRP A 453 -97.16 35.62 -8.47
CA TRP A 453 -97.89 36.39 -7.46
C TRP A 453 -98.46 37.70 -8.03
N ALA A 454 -97.68 38.41 -8.85
CA ALA A 454 -98.16 39.62 -9.53
C ALA A 454 -99.31 39.32 -10.50
N LYS A 455 -99.23 38.23 -11.28
CA LYS A 455 -100.30 37.81 -12.19
C LYS A 455 -101.57 37.33 -11.48
N LEU A 456 -101.42 36.68 -10.32
CA LEU A 456 -102.53 36.19 -9.51
C LEU A 456 -103.18 37.28 -8.64
N GLY A 457 -102.61 38.49 -8.62
CA GLY A 457 -103.14 39.61 -7.84
C GLY A 457 -102.95 39.44 -6.33
N VAL A 458 -101.95 38.67 -5.90
CA VAL A 458 -101.61 38.50 -4.48
C VAL A 458 -101.23 39.87 -3.93
N ASN A 459 -102.00 40.37 -2.97
CA ASN A 459 -101.77 41.67 -2.34
C ASN A 459 -101.60 41.52 -0.82
N VAL A 460 -101.02 42.54 -0.22
CA VAL A 460 -100.88 42.69 1.24
C VAL A 460 -101.72 43.86 1.75
N SER A 461 -102.77 44.26 1.02
CA SER A 461 -103.56 45.46 1.34
C SER A 461 -104.32 45.37 2.66
N ASN A 462 -104.58 44.15 3.15
CA ASN A 462 -105.21 43.90 4.45
C ASN A 462 -104.19 43.67 5.58
N PHE A 463 -102.92 44.08 5.43
CA PHE A 463 -101.95 43.94 6.49
C PHE A 463 -102.33 44.82 7.70
N PRO A 464 -102.69 44.24 8.85
CA PRO A 464 -103.06 45.04 10.00
C PRO A 464 -101.79 45.67 10.56
N LEU A 465 -101.65 47.00 10.46
CA LEU A 465 -100.56 47.77 11.08
C LEU A 465 -100.68 47.86 12.62
N SER A 466 -101.12 46.77 13.24
CA SER A 466 -101.12 46.58 14.68
C SER A 466 -99.70 46.35 15.19
N LEU A 467 -99.44 46.79 16.42
CA LEU A 467 -98.14 46.65 17.06
C LEU A 467 -97.67 45.18 17.12
N SER A 468 -98.59 44.23 17.31
CA SER A 468 -98.32 42.80 17.33
C SER A 468 -97.93 42.23 15.96
N ALA A 469 -98.56 42.68 14.87
CA ALA A 469 -98.23 42.20 13.52
C ALA A 469 -96.84 42.68 13.07
N VAL A 470 -96.50 43.94 13.37
CA VAL A 470 -95.17 44.50 13.09
C VAL A 470 -94.11 43.78 13.93
N GLY A 471 -94.37 43.57 15.23
CA GLY A 471 -93.47 42.84 16.12
C GLY A 471 -93.19 41.41 15.67
N PHE A 472 -94.21 40.67 15.21
CA PHE A 472 -94.05 39.31 14.70
C PHE A 472 -93.15 39.25 13.46
N HIS A 473 -93.38 40.11 12.46
CA HIS A 473 -92.60 40.07 11.20
C HIS A 473 -91.16 40.58 11.40
N LEU A 474 -90.94 41.57 12.27
CA LEU A 474 -89.59 41.99 12.67
C LEU A 474 -88.84 40.89 13.43
N GLY A 475 -89.53 40.19 14.34
CA GLY A 475 -88.96 39.03 15.04
C GLY A 475 -88.57 37.90 14.08
N LEU A 476 -89.46 37.56 13.14
CA LEU A 476 -89.19 36.54 12.12
C LEU A 476 -88.02 36.94 11.20
N GLY A 477 -88.00 38.20 10.73
CA GLY A 477 -86.89 38.73 9.94
C GLY A 477 -85.56 38.73 10.71
N GLY A 478 -85.60 39.05 12.01
CA GLY A 478 -84.44 38.99 12.91
C GLY A 478 -83.87 37.59 13.07
N ILE A 479 -84.72 36.56 13.18
CA ILE A 479 -84.29 35.15 13.26
C ILE A 479 -83.56 34.74 11.97
N PHE A 480 -84.12 35.06 10.79
CA PHE A 480 -83.46 34.76 9.52
C PHE A 480 -82.15 35.53 9.34
N GLY A 481 -82.09 36.78 9.81
CA GLY A 481 -80.85 37.55 9.85
C GLY A 481 -79.77 36.90 10.73
N LEU A 482 -80.15 36.39 11.90
CA LEU A 482 -79.26 35.67 12.82
C LEU A 482 -78.72 34.38 12.21
N PHE A 483 -79.53 33.63 11.45
CA PHE A 483 -79.04 32.48 10.68
C PHE A 483 -78.01 32.88 9.63
N GLY A 484 -78.20 34.02 8.96
CA GLY A 484 -77.21 34.57 8.03
C GLY A 484 -75.87 34.89 8.72
N VAL A 485 -75.92 35.50 9.91
CA VAL A 485 -74.73 35.81 10.71
C VAL A 485 -74.05 34.54 11.25
N PHE A 486 -74.81 33.50 11.60
CA PHE A 486 -74.23 32.22 12.02
C PHE A 486 -73.47 31.51 10.88
N LEU A 487 -73.95 31.62 9.64
CA LEU A 487 -73.34 30.99 8.46
C LEU A 487 -72.10 31.71 7.93
N ALA A 488 -71.93 32.99 8.25
CA ALA A 488 -70.73 33.76 7.95
C ALA A 488 -69.92 33.93 9.24
N PRO A 489 -68.88 33.10 9.50
CA PRO A 489 -68.03 33.28 10.66
C PRO A 489 -67.48 34.71 10.64
N THR A 490 -67.69 35.47 11.71
CA THR A 490 -66.99 36.74 11.92
C THR A 490 -65.52 36.46 12.21
N GLU A 491 -64.76 36.12 11.17
CA GLU A 491 -63.31 36.05 11.22
C GLU A 491 -62.74 37.44 10.95
N HIS A 492 -62.25 38.07 12.03
CA HIS A 492 -61.18 39.04 11.92
C HIS A 492 -59.93 38.40 12.52
N VAL A 493 -59.16 37.72 11.66
CA VAL A 493 -57.77 37.38 11.94
C VAL A 493 -56.94 38.14 10.90
N PRO A 494 -56.12 39.13 11.29
CA PRO A 494 -55.24 39.81 10.35
C PRO A 494 -54.12 38.86 9.92
N ASP A 495 -53.91 38.73 8.61
CA ASP A 495 -52.80 37.98 8.02
C ASP A 495 -51.45 38.59 8.43
N HIS A 496 -50.59 37.80 9.07
CA HIS A 496 -49.16 38.11 9.15
C HIS A 496 -48.42 37.37 8.05
N GLU A 497 -48.02 38.14 7.03
CA GLU A 497 -47.05 37.81 6.02
C GLU A 497 -45.63 37.82 6.63
N VAL A 498 -44.90 36.69 6.63
CA VAL A 498 -43.42 36.71 6.65
C VAL A 498 -42.83 35.60 5.80
N SER A 499 -41.89 36.06 4.98
CA SER A 499 -41.05 35.40 3.99
C SER A 499 -40.03 34.40 4.53
N SER A 500 -39.49 33.65 3.57
CA SER A 500 -38.31 32.80 3.57
C SER A 500 -37.23 33.06 4.63
N GLY A 501 -36.82 31.97 5.31
CA GLY A 501 -35.46 31.85 5.84
C GLY A 501 -35.34 31.03 7.13
N THR A 502 -34.54 29.96 7.07
CA THR A 502 -33.96 29.23 8.22
C THR A 502 -34.89 28.34 9.06
N TRP A 503 -34.95 27.05 8.69
CA TRP A 503 -35.53 26.01 9.54
C TRP A 503 -34.56 25.62 10.67
N ARG A 504 -34.69 26.26 11.84
CA ARG A 504 -34.27 25.64 13.12
C ARG A 504 -35.48 24.89 13.68
N ARG A 505 -35.33 23.57 13.87
CA ARG A 505 -36.30 22.74 14.63
C ARG A 505 -36.48 23.34 16.01
N HIS A 506 -37.72 23.57 16.43
CA HIS A 506 -38.17 23.31 17.80
C HIS A 506 -39.65 22.88 17.75
N LEU A 507 -39.87 21.60 18.06
CA LEU A 507 -41.18 21.06 18.45
C LEU A 507 -41.63 21.79 19.71
N LEU A 508 -42.82 22.38 19.70
CA LEU A 508 -43.58 22.64 20.91
C LEU A 508 -45.07 22.37 20.66
N VAL A 509 -45.47 21.18 21.06
CA VAL A 509 -46.86 20.81 21.35
C VAL A 509 -47.31 21.67 22.53
N ARG A 510 -48.29 22.56 22.32
CA ARG A 510 -49.04 23.22 23.41
C ARG A 510 -50.37 22.50 23.60
N GLN A 511 -50.44 21.63 24.59
CA GLN A 511 -51.69 21.39 25.33
C GLN A 511 -51.72 22.35 26.53
N GLN A 512 -52.88 22.97 26.74
CA GLN A 512 -53.16 23.92 27.81
C GLN A 512 -53.26 23.24 29.19
N ALA A 513 -52.70 23.88 30.22
CA ALA A 513 -53.24 23.92 31.60
C ALA A 513 -52.49 25.02 32.43
N PRO A 514 -53.07 25.55 33.53
CA PRO A 514 -52.97 26.97 33.88
C PRO A 514 -51.93 27.36 34.96
N SER A 515 -51.42 28.59 34.80
CA SER A 515 -51.11 29.61 35.82
C SER A 515 -50.83 29.16 37.25
N TRP A 516 -49.60 29.35 37.75
CA TRP A 516 -49.31 30.01 39.04
C TRP A 516 -47.92 30.69 39.03
N TYR A 517 -47.90 31.87 39.65
CA TYR A 517 -46.80 32.75 40.05
C TYR A 517 -45.45 32.07 40.39
N CYS A 518 -44.32 32.65 39.96
CA CYS A 518 -43.49 33.52 40.82
C CYS A 518 -42.25 34.06 40.08
N ALA A 519 -42.06 35.36 40.16
CA ALA A 519 -40.92 36.11 39.64
C ALA A 519 -39.77 36.21 40.67
N LYS A 520 -38.52 36.16 40.18
CA LYS A 520 -37.30 36.85 40.67
C LYS A 520 -36.16 36.45 39.70
N LYS A 521 -35.59 37.30 38.84
CA LYS A 521 -34.92 38.61 38.96
C LYS A 521 -33.58 38.54 39.70
N GLU A 522 -32.50 38.51 38.91
CA GLU A 522 -31.18 39.19 39.05
C GLU A 522 -30.19 38.47 38.10
N ALA A 523 -29.65 39.05 37.01
CA ALA A 523 -28.86 40.27 36.80
C ALA A 523 -27.34 40.09 37.02
N ALA A 524 -26.59 40.68 36.08
CA ALA A 524 -25.15 40.96 35.99
C ALA A 524 -24.32 39.95 35.16
N LEU A 525 -23.89 40.26 33.93
CA LEU A 525 -22.94 41.28 33.42
C LEU A 525 -21.47 40.82 33.42
N ASP A 526 -20.84 41.11 32.26
CA ASP A 526 -19.42 41.33 32.00
C ASP A 526 -18.48 40.10 31.94
N THR A 527 -17.53 39.99 31.00
CA THR A 527 -16.82 41.00 30.21
C THR A 527 -16.10 40.39 28.99
N ASN A 528 -15.99 41.21 27.92
CA ASN A 528 -14.92 41.36 26.92
C ASN A 528 -13.81 40.28 26.79
N THR A 529 -13.62 39.76 25.58
CA THR A 529 -12.72 40.33 24.54
C THR A 529 -13.01 39.72 23.18
#